data_AF-A0A447N2D4-F1
#
_entry.id   AF-A0A447N2D4-F1
#
_cell.length_a   1.000
_cell.length_b   1.000
_cell.length_c   1.000
_cell.angle_alpha   90.00
_cell.angle_beta   90.00
_cell.angle_gamma   90.00
#
_symmetry.space_group_name_H-M   'P 1'
#
loop_
_entity.id
_entity.type
_entity.pdbx_description
1 polymer ?
#
loop_
_entity_poly.entity_id
_entity_poly.type
_entity_poly.pdbx_seq_one_letter_code
_entity_poly.pdbx_strand_id
1 'polypeptide(L)'
;MMTGTSVVDALNIPKVINIFGSLIISPIVGLVFAGGLIFLLRRYWSGTKKRARIHLTPAEREKKDGKKKPPFWTRIALILSAIGVAFSHGANDGQKGIGLVMLVLIGVAPAGFVVNMNASSYEITRTRDAINNVETYFEQRPDLLKAVTGVDQLIPSPEPGATEPTEFHCHPANTINALNRAKGMLANVESYDKLSVEQRSQLRRIMLCISDTTDKVVKLPGVSSDDQRLLKKLKTDMLSTIEYAPVWIIMAVALALGIGTMIGWRRVATTIGEKIGKKA
;
A
#
# COMPACT_ATOMS: atom_id res chain seq x y z
N MET A 1 -23.32 -26.92 -8.23
CA MET A 1 -22.65 -27.32 -6.98
C MET A 1 -21.16 -27.12 -7.17
N MET A 2 -20.56 -26.19 -6.43
CA MET A 2 -19.14 -25.83 -6.54
C MET A 2 -18.34 -26.70 -5.55
N THR A 3 -17.88 -27.86 -6.00
CA THR A 3 -17.01 -28.76 -5.22
C THR A 3 -15.56 -28.52 -5.59
N GLY A 4 -14.76 -28.02 -4.65
CA GLY A 4 -13.40 -28.57 -4.46
C GLY A 4 -12.18 -27.75 -4.89
N THR A 5 -12.29 -26.63 -5.60
CA THR A 5 -11.12 -25.78 -5.86
C THR A 5 -10.91 -24.77 -4.74
N SER A 6 -10.27 -25.25 -3.69
CA SER A 6 -9.29 -24.55 -2.85
C SER A 6 -9.50 -23.03 -2.68
N VAL A 7 -10.35 -22.66 -1.72
CA VAL A 7 -10.33 -21.32 -1.11
C VAL A 7 -8.91 -20.98 -0.62
N VAL A 8 -8.08 -22.00 -0.38
CA VAL A 8 -6.68 -21.93 0.04
C VAL A 8 -5.75 -21.47 -1.10
N ASP A 9 -6.03 -21.80 -2.37
CA ASP A 9 -5.25 -21.30 -3.54
C ASP A 9 -5.68 -19.91 -4.00
N ALA A 10 -6.93 -19.53 -3.74
CA ALA A 10 -7.40 -18.15 -3.93
C ALA A 10 -6.78 -17.19 -2.90
N LEU A 11 -6.31 -17.71 -1.76
CA LEU A 11 -5.56 -16.96 -0.76
C LEU A 11 -4.08 -17.08 -1.07
N ASN A 12 -3.39 -15.95 -1.24
CA ASN A 12 -1.94 -15.93 -1.38
C ASN A 12 -1.28 -16.31 -0.04
N ILE A 13 -1.19 -17.60 0.28
CA ILE A 13 -0.68 -18.15 1.55
C ILE A 13 0.71 -17.59 1.89
N PRO A 14 1.67 -17.47 0.95
CA PRO A 14 2.94 -16.81 1.22
C PRO A 14 2.77 -15.35 1.68
N LYS A 15 1.81 -14.61 1.12
CA LYS A 15 1.53 -13.23 1.55
C LYS A 15 0.89 -13.19 2.93
N VAL A 16 -0.03 -14.11 3.22
CA VAL A 16 -0.67 -14.23 4.54
C VAL A 16 0.38 -14.51 5.61
N ILE A 17 1.28 -15.47 5.39
CA ILE A 17 2.38 -15.79 6.31
C ILE A 17 3.28 -14.56 6.55
N ASN A 18 3.61 -13.81 5.49
CA ASN A 18 4.39 -12.57 5.63
C ASN A 18 3.67 -11.51 6.48
N ILE A 19 2.34 -11.38 6.35
CA ILE A 19 1.55 -10.45 7.17
C ILE A 19 1.58 -10.88 8.64
N PHE A 20 1.35 -12.17 8.92
CA PHE A 20 1.44 -12.70 10.29
C PHE A 20 2.85 -12.58 10.87
N GLY A 21 3.89 -12.84 10.08
CA GLY A 21 5.28 -12.62 10.48
C GLY A 21 5.56 -11.17 10.82
N SER A 22 5.08 -10.23 10.00
CA SER A 22 5.18 -8.79 10.28
C SER A 22 4.45 -8.39 11.56
N LEU A 23 3.36 -9.08 11.93
CA LEU A 23 2.62 -8.81 13.17
C LEU A 23 3.44 -9.13 14.43
N ILE A 24 4.34 -10.10 14.35
CA ILE A 24 5.22 -10.53 15.45
C ILE A 24 6.54 -9.75 15.44
N ILE A 25 7.08 -9.47 14.25
CA ILE A 25 8.36 -8.77 14.11
C ILE A 25 8.22 -7.29 14.46
N SER A 26 7.11 -6.63 14.11
CA SER A 26 6.98 -5.18 14.33
C SER A 26 7.03 -4.77 15.81
N PRO A 27 6.40 -5.48 16.78
CA PRO A 27 6.55 -5.17 18.20
C PRO A 27 7.97 -5.39 18.72
N ILE A 28 8.67 -6.44 18.25
CA ILE A 28 10.05 -6.73 18.65
C ILE A 28 10.97 -5.60 18.20
N VAL A 29 10.88 -5.21 16.93
CA VAL A 29 11.65 -4.09 16.37
C VAL A 29 11.33 -2.81 17.14
N GLY A 30 10.06 -2.55 17.44
CA GLY A 30 9.65 -1.41 18.26
C GLY A 30 10.28 -1.41 19.66
N LEU A 31 10.32 -2.57 20.33
CA LEU A 31 10.93 -2.71 21.66
C LEU A 31 12.45 -2.48 21.61
N VAL A 32 13.14 -3.01 20.60
CA VAL A 32 14.58 -2.81 20.40
C VAL A 32 14.91 -1.34 20.16
N PHE A 33 14.15 -0.67 19.28
CA PHE A 33 14.33 0.77 19.04
C PHE A 33 14.03 1.62 20.27
N ALA A 34 12.92 1.36 20.97
CA ALA A 34 12.56 2.08 22.18
C ALA A 34 13.61 1.87 23.30
N GLY A 35 14.05 0.64 23.50
CA GLY A 35 15.10 0.28 24.46
C GLY A 35 16.43 0.94 24.13
N GLY A 36 16.84 0.91 22.86
CA GLY A 36 18.05 1.57 22.37
C GLY A 36 17.99 3.10 22.56
N LEU A 37 16.85 3.73 22.24
CA LEU A 37 16.65 5.16 22.43
C LEU A 37 16.73 5.55 23.91
N ILE A 38 16.09 4.79 24.80
CA ILE A 38 16.17 5.02 26.25
C ILE A 38 17.61 4.83 26.74
N PHE A 39 18.31 3.81 26.27
CA PHE A 39 19.72 3.55 26.64
C PHE A 39 20.63 4.71 26.22
N LEU A 40 20.51 5.19 24.97
CA LEU A 40 21.27 6.33 24.47
C LEU A 40 20.95 7.60 25.26
N LEU A 41 19.67 7.94 25.44
CA LEU A 41 19.26 9.09 26.24
C LEU A 41 19.79 9.01 27.67
N ARG A 42 19.77 7.82 28.28
CA ARG A 42 20.34 7.58 29.60
C ARG A 42 21.86 7.78 29.60
N ARG A 43 22.58 7.31 28.57
CA ARG A 43 24.03 7.45 28.45
C ARG A 43 24.47 8.90 28.27
N TYR A 44 23.75 9.68 27.46
CA TYR A 44 24.09 11.08 27.15
C TYR A 44 23.61 12.08 28.21
N TRP A 45 22.47 11.86 28.87
CA TRP A 45 21.93 12.79 29.88
C TRP A 45 22.22 12.39 31.34
N SER A 46 22.93 11.28 31.59
CA SER A 46 23.32 10.81 32.93
C SER A 46 24.06 11.86 33.77
N GLY A 47 24.82 12.77 33.13
CA GLY A 47 25.65 13.76 33.82
C GLY A 47 24.97 15.08 34.20
N THR A 48 23.69 15.31 33.83
CA THR A 48 23.05 16.63 34.05
C THR A 48 21.97 16.62 35.13
N LYS A 49 21.92 17.68 35.96
CA LYS A 49 20.86 17.92 36.98
C LYS A 49 19.43 17.95 36.39
N LYS A 50 19.26 17.96 35.07
CA LYS A 50 17.96 17.88 34.36
C LYS A 50 17.29 16.50 34.51
N ARG A 51 18.03 15.41 34.74
CA ARG A 51 17.49 14.04 34.91
C ARG A 51 16.49 13.92 36.07
N ALA A 52 16.75 14.61 37.18
CA ALA A 52 15.88 14.59 38.36
C ALA A 52 14.51 15.25 38.12
N ARG A 53 14.40 16.14 37.12
CA ARG A 53 13.15 16.87 36.83
C ARG A 53 12.23 16.17 35.82
N ILE A 54 12.67 15.14 35.11
CA ILE A 54 11.88 14.53 34.01
C ILE A 54 10.99 13.39 34.52
N HIS A 55 11.45 12.64 35.53
CA HIS A 55 10.73 11.47 36.07
C HIS A 55 9.91 11.78 37.34
N LEU A 56 9.84 13.04 37.76
CA LEU A 56 8.94 13.44 38.84
C LEU A 56 7.50 13.37 38.33
N THR A 57 6.68 12.59 39.01
CA THR A 57 5.25 12.56 38.76
C THR A 57 4.65 13.96 39.01
N PRO A 58 3.50 14.31 38.38
CA PRO A 58 2.86 15.62 38.59
C PRO A 58 2.63 15.96 40.06
N ALA A 59 2.31 14.95 40.89
CA ALA A 59 2.08 15.08 42.33
C ALA A 59 3.36 15.37 43.12
N GLU A 60 4.48 14.73 42.78
CA GLU A 60 5.78 15.01 43.41
C GLU A 60 6.33 16.38 42.98
N ARG A 61 6.00 16.83 41.77
CA ARG A 61 6.39 18.14 41.26
C ARG A 61 5.59 19.29 41.89
N GLU A 62 4.31 19.07 42.16
CA GLU A 62 3.46 20.01 42.88
C GLU A 62 3.96 20.22 44.32
N LYS A 63 4.34 19.14 45.01
CA LYS A 63 4.92 19.21 46.37
C LYS A 63 6.30 19.87 46.44
N LYS A 64 7.11 19.81 45.37
CA LYS A 64 8.52 20.24 45.40
C LYS A 64 8.81 21.56 44.68
N ASP A 65 8.13 21.82 43.55
CA ASP A 65 8.35 22.99 42.70
C ASP A 65 7.14 23.97 42.68
N GLY A 66 6.02 23.63 43.35
CA GLY A 66 4.79 24.43 43.36
C GLY A 66 4.13 24.62 41.99
N LYS A 67 4.58 23.88 40.96
CA LYS A 67 4.16 24.05 39.56
C LYS A 67 3.70 22.72 38.98
N LYS A 68 2.41 22.64 38.61
CA LYS A 68 1.78 21.45 37.98
C LYS A 68 2.25 21.14 36.55
N LYS A 69 2.81 22.11 35.81
CA LYS A 69 3.06 21.97 34.37
C LYS A 69 4.44 21.37 34.08
N PRO A 70 4.56 20.42 33.12
CA PRO A 70 5.87 19.90 32.71
C PRO A 70 6.71 20.99 32.04
N PRO A 71 8.06 20.87 32.06
CA PRO A 71 8.95 21.81 31.40
C PRO A 71 8.57 21.96 29.93
N PHE A 72 8.76 23.16 29.39
CA PHE A 72 8.36 23.52 28.03
C PHE A 72 8.83 22.49 26.99
N TRP A 73 10.10 22.07 27.05
CA TRP A 73 10.68 21.10 26.12
C TRP A 73 10.06 19.69 26.23
N THR A 74 9.82 19.19 27.43
CA THR A 74 9.12 17.92 27.63
C THR A 74 7.67 18.00 27.17
N ARG A 75 7.02 19.16 27.32
CA ARG A 75 5.65 19.36 26.84
C ARG A 75 5.59 19.30 25.31
N ILE A 76 6.50 19.99 24.63
CA ILE A 76 6.60 19.93 23.17
C ILE A 76 6.91 18.52 22.70
N ALA A 77 7.87 17.84 23.33
CA ALA A 77 8.22 16.46 22.97
C ALA A 77 7.01 15.51 23.13
N LEU A 78 6.24 15.64 24.21
CA LEU A 78 5.03 14.84 24.42
C LEU A 78 3.96 15.14 23.36
N ILE A 79 3.70 16.42 23.06
CA ILE A 79 2.72 16.82 22.02
C ILE A 79 3.15 16.27 20.65
N LEU A 80 4.41 16.46 20.26
CA LEU A 80 4.93 15.94 18.99
C LEU A 80 4.87 14.42 18.93
N SER A 81 5.19 13.72 20.03
CA SER A 81 5.08 12.26 20.08
C SER A 81 3.64 11.77 19.92
N ALA A 82 2.68 12.45 20.56
CA ALA A 82 1.27 12.12 20.46
C ALA A 82 0.73 12.37 19.04
N ILE A 83 1.12 13.49 18.42
CA ILE A 83 0.80 13.78 17.01
C ILE A 83 1.40 12.72 16.08
N GLY A 84 2.66 12.34 16.29
CA GLY A 84 3.34 11.34 15.47
C GLY A 84 2.67 9.97 15.53
N VAL A 85 2.32 9.50 16.74
CA VAL A 85 1.59 8.23 16.92
C VAL A 85 0.20 8.31 16.29
N ALA A 86 -0.54 9.40 16.52
CA ALA A 86 -1.88 9.59 15.98
C ALA A 86 -1.88 9.63 14.43
N PHE A 87 -0.92 10.34 13.83
CA PHE A 87 -0.77 10.41 12.38
C PHE A 87 -0.38 9.05 11.79
N SER A 88 0.58 8.35 12.40
CA SER A 88 1.01 7.03 11.93
C SER A 88 -0.11 5.99 12.00
N HIS A 89 -0.88 5.96 13.09
CA HIS A 89 -2.03 5.08 13.20
C HIS A 89 -3.15 5.48 12.24
N GLY A 90 -3.47 6.77 12.17
CA GLY A 90 -4.50 7.29 11.27
C GLY A 90 -4.21 7.00 9.80
N ALA A 91 -2.96 7.11 9.36
CA ALA A 91 -2.55 6.78 7.99
C ALA A 91 -2.71 5.29 7.69
N ASN A 92 -2.27 4.41 8.60
CA ASN A 92 -2.40 2.96 8.45
C ASN A 92 -3.87 2.51 8.40
N ASP A 93 -4.70 3.03 9.32
CA ASP A 93 -6.10 2.66 9.40
C ASP A 93 -6.90 3.29 8.24
N GLY A 94 -6.53 4.50 7.80
CA GLY A 94 -7.04 5.14 6.60
C GLY A 94 -6.76 4.31 5.34
N GLN A 95 -5.54 3.81 5.18
CA GLN A 95 -5.18 2.96 4.05
C GLN A 95 -6.02 1.67 4.01
N LYS A 96 -6.23 1.03 5.18
CA LYS A 96 -7.07 -0.18 5.28
C LYS A 96 -8.53 0.11 4.95
N GLY A 97 -9.06 1.23 5.46
CA GLY A 97 -10.43 1.66 5.18
C GLY A 97 -10.65 1.96 3.69
N ILE A 98 -9.76 2.73 3.09
CA ILE A 98 -9.78 3.05 1.65
C ILE A 98 -9.72 1.76 0.82
N GLY A 99 -8.80 0.85 1.14
CA GLY A 99 -8.65 -0.42 0.43
C GLY A 99 -9.90 -1.30 0.50
N LEU A 100 -10.49 -1.44 1.69
CA LEU A 100 -11.71 -2.23 1.87
C LEU A 100 -12.89 -1.64 1.09
N VAL A 101 -13.12 -0.33 1.19
CA VAL A 101 -14.20 0.34 0.44
C VAL A 101 -13.98 0.21 -1.06
N MET A 102 -12.74 0.37 -1.53
CA MET A 102 -12.42 0.25 -2.96
C MET A 102 -12.68 -1.17 -3.47
N LEU A 103 -12.35 -2.21 -2.70
CA LEU A 103 -12.67 -3.59 -3.05
C LEU A 103 -14.19 -3.83 -3.15
N VAL A 104 -14.97 -3.27 -2.21
CA VAL A 104 -16.44 -3.35 -2.26
C VAL A 104 -16.99 -2.66 -3.50
N LEU A 105 -16.48 -1.47 -3.85
CA LEU A 105 -16.92 -0.73 -5.04
C LEU A 105 -16.58 -1.46 -6.34
N ILE A 106 -15.40 -2.05 -6.44
CA ILE A 106 -15.02 -2.89 -7.59
C ILE A 106 -15.94 -4.11 -7.69
N GLY A 107 -16.38 -4.69 -6.56
CA GLY A 107 -17.30 -5.82 -6.53
C GLY A 107 -18.75 -5.46 -6.91
N VAL A 108 -19.25 -4.31 -6.45
CA VAL A 108 -20.66 -3.90 -6.66
C VAL A 108 -20.86 -3.14 -7.97
N ALA A 109 -19.93 -2.26 -8.34
CA ALA A 109 -20.05 -1.37 -9.49
C ALA A 109 -18.75 -1.34 -10.32
N PRO A 110 -18.35 -2.47 -10.93
CA PRO A 110 -17.08 -2.56 -11.66
C PRO A 110 -16.98 -1.55 -12.81
N ALA A 111 -18.09 -1.25 -13.50
CA ALA A 111 -18.13 -0.32 -14.62
C ALA A 111 -17.58 1.09 -14.30
N GLY A 112 -17.74 1.55 -13.06
CA GLY A 112 -17.33 2.88 -12.62
C GLY A 112 -16.02 2.96 -11.83
N PHE A 113 -15.54 1.83 -11.27
CA PHE A 113 -14.41 1.82 -10.33
C PHE A 113 -13.25 0.88 -10.70
N VAL A 114 -13.36 0.12 -11.79
CA VAL A 114 -12.29 -0.77 -12.25
C VAL A 114 -11.09 0.01 -12.79
N VAL A 115 -11.33 1.16 -13.42
CA VAL A 115 -10.30 2.10 -13.92
C VAL A 115 -10.69 3.52 -13.50
N ASN A 116 -9.70 4.41 -13.40
CA ASN A 116 -9.94 5.80 -13.02
C ASN A 116 -10.64 6.57 -14.15
N MET A 117 -11.97 6.60 -14.12
CA MET A 117 -12.78 7.33 -15.10
C MET A 117 -12.50 8.84 -15.15
N ASN A 118 -11.92 9.41 -14.08
CA ASN A 118 -11.57 10.82 -14.00
C ASN A 118 -10.08 11.08 -14.34
N ALA A 119 -9.38 10.11 -14.93
CA ALA A 119 -7.98 10.27 -15.31
C ALA A 119 -7.83 11.32 -16.41
N SER A 120 -6.81 12.17 -16.26
CA SER A 120 -6.44 13.15 -17.28
C SER A 120 -5.79 12.49 -18.49
N SER A 121 -5.83 13.15 -19.66
CA SER A 121 -5.12 12.69 -20.86
C SER A 121 -3.61 12.50 -20.61
N TYR A 122 -3.02 13.28 -19.70
CA TYR A 122 -1.64 13.12 -19.26
C TYR A 122 -1.42 11.79 -18.52
N GLU A 123 -2.30 11.43 -17.58
CA GLU A 123 -2.18 10.17 -16.84
C GLU A 123 -2.40 8.94 -17.74
N ILE A 124 -3.30 9.06 -18.71
CA ILE A 124 -3.55 8.03 -19.73
C ILE A 124 -2.31 7.87 -20.61
N THR A 125 -1.70 8.98 -21.05
CA THR A 125 -0.47 8.96 -21.85
C THR A 125 0.69 8.38 -21.06
N ARG A 126 0.87 8.78 -19.80
CA ARG A 126 1.88 8.21 -18.89
C ARG A 126 1.71 6.69 -18.72
N THR A 127 0.46 6.22 -18.60
CA THR A 127 0.16 4.79 -18.53
C THR A 127 0.56 4.08 -19.84
N ARG A 128 0.22 4.67 -21.00
CA ARG A 128 0.58 4.15 -22.32
C ARG A 128 2.11 4.07 -22.49
N ASP A 129 2.83 5.11 -22.09
CA ASP A 129 4.28 5.16 -22.16
C ASP A 129 4.92 4.13 -21.22
N ALA A 130 4.35 3.93 -20.03
CA ALA A 130 4.82 2.91 -19.11
C ALA A 130 4.72 1.50 -19.72
N ILE A 131 3.59 1.19 -20.37
CA ILE A 131 3.38 -0.09 -21.08
C ILE A 131 4.39 -0.25 -22.22
N ASN A 132 4.60 0.79 -23.02
CA ASN A 132 5.58 0.79 -24.10
C ASN A 132 7.00 0.50 -23.60
N ASN A 133 7.40 1.15 -22.52
CA ASN A 133 8.73 0.99 -21.92
C ASN A 133 8.91 -0.39 -21.27
N VAL A 134 7.89 -0.93 -20.61
CA VAL A 134 7.93 -2.30 -20.04
C VAL A 134 8.08 -3.34 -21.14
N GLU A 135 7.34 -3.21 -22.24
CA GLU A 135 7.47 -4.10 -23.39
C GLU A 135 8.87 -4.03 -23.99
N THR A 136 9.37 -2.82 -24.27
CA THR A 136 10.72 -2.63 -24.81
C THR A 136 11.78 -3.27 -23.92
N TYR A 137 11.67 -3.12 -22.59
CA TYR A 137 12.57 -3.74 -21.63
C TYR A 137 12.53 -5.27 -21.71
N PHE A 138 11.34 -5.83 -21.80
CA PHE A 138 11.12 -7.27 -21.88
C PHE A 138 11.55 -7.88 -23.22
N GLU A 139 11.40 -7.16 -24.33
CA GLU A 139 11.92 -7.55 -25.64
C GLU A 139 13.46 -7.54 -25.68
N GLN A 140 14.10 -6.60 -24.98
CA GLN A 140 15.56 -6.55 -24.86
C GLN A 140 16.13 -7.62 -23.93
N ARG A 141 15.32 -8.13 -23.01
CA ARG A 141 15.72 -9.11 -21.98
C ARG A 141 14.75 -10.31 -21.92
N PRO A 142 14.62 -11.08 -23.02
CA PRO A 142 13.70 -12.22 -23.07
C PRO A 142 14.14 -13.35 -22.11
N ASP A 143 15.43 -13.40 -21.77
CA ASP A 143 16.02 -14.31 -20.80
C ASP A 143 15.45 -14.14 -19.38
N LEU A 144 15.21 -12.89 -18.96
CA LEU A 144 14.63 -12.59 -17.65
C LEU A 144 13.17 -13.05 -17.56
N LEU A 145 12.42 -12.92 -18.65
CA LEU A 145 11.05 -13.43 -18.71
C LEU A 145 11.04 -14.95 -18.64
N LYS A 146 11.88 -15.63 -19.43
CA LYS A 146 12.03 -17.08 -19.40
C LYS A 146 12.36 -17.60 -17.99
N ALA A 147 13.21 -16.88 -17.26
CA ALA A 147 13.58 -17.23 -15.88
C ALA A 147 12.39 -17.12 -14.90
N VAL A 148 11.42 -16.23 -15.15
CA VAL A 148 10.21 -16.08 -14.32
C VAL A 148 9.09 -17.03 -14.72
N THR A 149 8.94 -17.30 -16.02
CA THR A 149 7.82 -18.07 -16.57
C THR A 149 8.08 -19.57 -16.57
N GLY A 150 9.35 -20.00 -16.64
CA GLY A 150 9.73 -21.41 -16.80
C GLY A 150 9.36 -22.01 -18.16
N VAL A 151 8.83 -21.20 -19.09
CA VAL A 151 8.41 -21.59 -20.44
C VAL A 151 8.89 -20.50 -21.40
N ASP A 152 9.33 -20.87 -22.60
CA ASP A 152 9.54 -19.90 -23.68
C ASP A 152 8.25 -19.11 -23.91
N GLN A 153 8.36 -17.79 -23.99
CA GLN A 153 7.19 -16.95 -24.23
C GLN A 153 6.57 -17.34 -25.56
N LEU A 154 5.24 -17.47 -25.58
CA LEU A 154 4.48 -17.65 -26.80
C LEU A 154 4.49 -16.32 -27.57
N ILE A 155 5.59 -16.05 -28.27
CA ILE A 155 5.64 -15.05 -29.33
C ILE A 155 4.67 -15.55 -30.40
N PRO A 156 3.61 -14.82 -30.76
CA PRO A 156 2.74 -15.27 -31.83
C PRO A 156 3.53 -15.29 -33.13
N SER A 157 3.62 -16.46 -33.75
CA SER A 157 3.65 -16.49 -35.20
C SER A 157 2.30 -15.92 -35.67
N PRO A 158 2.27 -15.05 -36.70
CA PRO A 158 1.03 -14.51 -37.23
C PRO A 158 0.29 -15.62 -37.99
N GLU A 159 -0.45 -16.48 -37.27
CA GLU A 159 -1.36 -17.42 -37.89
C GLU A 159 -2.70 -16.73 -38.15
N PRO A 160 -3.11 -16.54 -39.42
CA PRO A 160 -4.39 -15.95 -39.76
C PRO A 160 -5.48 -16.98 -39.47
N GLY A 161 -6.19 -16.84 -38.34
CA GLY A 161 -7.38 -17.64 -38.05
C GLY A 161 -7.52 -18.16 -36.61
N ALA A 162 -6.59 -17.86 -35.70
CA ALA A 162 -6.79 -18.19 -34.29
C ALA A 162 -7.92 -17.32 -33.71
N THR A 163 -9.08 -17.93 -33.45
CA THR A 163 -10.17 -17.33 -32.67
C THR A 163 -9.61 -16.87 -31.33
N GLU A 164 -9.74 -15.56 -31.06
CA GLU A 164 -9.40 -14.95 -29.77
C GLU A 164 -9.90 -15.84 -28.62
N PRO A 165 -9.02 -16.29 -27.70
CA PRO A 165 -9.48 -17.05 -26.54
C PRO A 165 -10.47 -16.19 -25.77
N THR A 166 -11.69 -16.71 -25.62
CA THR A 166 -12.82 -16.05 -24.95
C THR A 166 -12.57 -15.79 -23.46
N GLU A 167 -11.46 -16.30 -22.91
CA GLU A 167 -11.08 -16.13 -21.51
C GLU A 167 -9.57 -15.86 -21.39
N PHE A 168 -9.19 -14.60 -21.09
CA PHE A 168 -7.81 -14.25 -20.80
C PHE A 168 -7.44 -14.74 -19.39
N HIS A 169 -6.71 -15.87 -19.33
CA HIS A 169 -6.06 -16.31 -18.10
C HIS A 169 -4.71 -15.59 -17.97
N CYS A 170 -4.49 -14.95 -16.83
CA CYS A 170 -3.22 -14.31 -16.50
C CYS A 170 -2.15 -15.40 -16.30
N HIS A 171 -1.50 -15.80 -17.38
CA HIS A 171 -0.36 -16.69 -17.34
C HIS A 171 0.90 -15.89 -17.69
N PRO A 172 1.97 -15.95 -16.86
CA PRO A 172 3.21 -15.22 -17.10
C PRO A 172 3.82 -15.45 -18.49
N ALA A 173 3.59 -16.62 -19.09
CA ALA A 173 4.03 -16.97 -20.45
C ALA A 173 3.45 -16.07 -21.56
N ASN A 174 2.33 -15.38 -21.29
CA ASN A 174 1.63 -14.51 -22.25
C ASN A 174 1.87 -13.02 -21.99
N THR A 175 2.91 -12.65 -21.23
CA THR A 175 3.14 -11.26 -20.81
C THR A 175 3.27 -10.29 -22.00
N ILE A 176 3.98 -10.67 -23.06
CA ILE A 176 4.10 -9.84 -24.29
C ILE A 176 2.75 -9.71 -25.00
N ASN A 177 1.98 -10.80 -25.10
CA ASN A 177 0.63 -10.75 -25.67
C ASN A 177 -0.31 -9.85 -24.85
N ALA A 178 -0.18 -9.89 -23.52
CA ALA A 178 -0.93 -9.03 -22.62
C ALA A 178 -0.57 -7.55 -22.83
N LEU A 179 0.72 -7.23 -22.97
CA LEU A 179 1.21 -5.89 -23.28
C LEU A 179 0.67 -5.39 -24.62
N ASN A 180 0.78 -6.19 -25.68
CA ASN A 180 0.25 -5.85 -27.01
C ASN A 180 -1.26 -5.58 -26.97
N ARG A 181 -2.03 -6.40 -26.24
CA ARG A 181 -3.48 -6.21 -26.10
C ARG A 181 -3.81 -4.93 -25.32
N ALA A 182 -3.06 -4.63 -24.25
CA ALA A 182 -3.19 -3.37 -23.53
C ALA A 182 -2.83 -2.14 -24.39
N LYS A 183 -1.76 -2.22 -25.20
CA LYS A 183 -1.39 -1.17 -26.14
C LYS A 183 -2.49 -0.92 -27.17
N GLY A 184 -3.05 -1.98 -27.75
CA GLY A 184 -4.16 -1.91 -28.70
C GLY A 184 -5.39 -1.26 -28.08
N MET A 185 -5.77 -1.63 -26.86
CA MET A 185 -6.88 -1.02 -26.13
C MET A 185 -6.66 0.46 -25.83
N LEU A 186 -5.41 0.83 -25.53
CA LEU A 186 -5.07 2.20 -25.20
C LEU A 186 -4.65 3.00 -26.43
N ALA A 187 -4.67 2.46 -27.65
CA ALA A 187 -4.30 3.19 -28.85
C ALA A 187 -5.33 4.31 -29.09
N ASN A 188 -4.88 5.56 -29.12
CA ASN A 188 -5.71 6.76 -29.38
C ASN A 188 -6.86 7.00 -28.37
N VAL A 189 -6.79 6.40 -27.18
CA VAL A 189 -7.71 6.69 -26.09
C VAL A 189 -7.28 7.97 -25.35
N GLU A 190 -8.22 8.91 -25.23
CA GLU A 190 -8.05 10.17 -24.49
C GLU A 190 -8.84 10.21 -23.18
N SER A 191 -9.86 9.35 -23.06
CA SER A 191 -10.64 9.09 -21.85
C SER A 191 -11.03 7.61 -21.82
N TYR A 192 -11.01 7.00 -20.63
CA TYR A 192 -11.48 5.63 -20.42
C TYR A 192 -12.98 5.43 -20.68
N ASP A 193 -13.76 6.52 -20.82
CA ASP A 193 -15.16 6.46 -21.26
C ASP A 193 -15.31 5.79 -22.61
N LYS A 194 -14.32 5.93 -23.50
CA LYS A 194 -14.30 5.32 -24.84
C LYS A 194 -14.16 3.79 -24.80
N LEU A 195 -13.73 3.22 -23.68
CA LEU A 195 -13.62 1.76 -23.50
C LEU A 195 -14.95 1.18 -23.00
N SER A 196 -15.32 0.00 -23.49
CA SER A 196 -16.45 -0.78 -22.96
C SER A 196 -16.16 -1.26 -21.53
N VAL A 197 -17.20 -1.64 -20.79
CA VAL A 197 -17.07 -2.16 -19.41
C VAL A 197 -16.18 -3.42 -19.38
N GLU A 198 -16.34 -4.29 -20.37
CA GLU A 198 -15.54 -5.50 -20.58
C GLU A 198 -14.08 -5.13 -20.86
N GLN A 199 -13.83 -4.16 -21.75
CA GLN A 199 -12.48 -3.69 -22.05
C GLN A 199 -11.79 -3.09 -20.81
N ARG A 200 -12.51 -2.32 -19.98
CA ARG A 200 -11.98 -1.77 -18.72
C ARG A 200 -11.62 -2.87 -17.72
N SER A 201 -12.49 -3.87 -17.56
CA SER A 201 -12.25 -5.04 -16.72
C SER A 201 -11.02 -5.83 -17.20
N GLN A 202 -10.93 -6.03 -18.50
CA GLN A 202 -9.82 -6.73 -19.12
C GLN A 202 -8.50 -5.95 -18.98
N LEU A 203 -8.53 -4.63 -19.17
CA LEU A 203 -7.39 -3.74 -18.96
C LEU A 203 -6.86 -3.87 -17.54
N ARG A 204 -7.73 -3.81 -16.52
CA ARG A 204 -7.33 -3.99 -15.12
C ARG A 204 -6.66 -5.34 -14.88
N ARG A 205 -7.23 -6.43 -15.41
CA ARG A 205 -6.65 -7.78 -15.29
C ARG A 205 -5.27 -7.85 -15.93
N ILE A 206 -5.11 -7.30 -17.14
CA ILE A 206 -3.84 -7.24 -17.86
C ILE A 206 -2.79 -6.45 -17.07
N MET A 207 -3.14 -5.24 -16.58
CA MET A 207 -2.20 -4.41 -15.79
C MET A 207 -1.73 -5.12 -14.52
N LEU A 208 -2.64 -5.77 -13.79
CA LEU A 208 -2.27 -6.55 -12.59
C LEU A 208 -1.36 -7.73 -12.95
N CYS A 209 -1.62 -8.39 -14.09
CA CYS A 209 -0.81 -9.50 -14.58
C CYS A 209 0.62 -9.09 -14.93
N ILE A 210 0.77 -8.00 -15.67
CA ILE A 210 2.06 -7.44 -16.05
C ILE A 210 2.80 -6.98 -14.78
N SER A 211 2.12 -6.32 -13.85
CA SER A 211 2.71 -5.89 -12.58
C SER A 211 3.27 -7.05 -11.75
N ASP A 212 2.55 -8.18 -11.65
CA ASP A 212 3.03 -9.36 -10.93
C ASP A 212 4.27 -9.96 -11.59
N THR A 213 4.28 -10.03 -12.93
CA THR A 213 5.44 -10.49 -13.69
C THR A 213 6.64 -9.56 -13.50
N THR A 214 6.43 -8.24 -13.58
CA THR A 214 7.46 -7.23 -13.31
C THR A 214 8.01 -7.36 -11.88
N ASP A 215 7.17 -7.60 -10.88
CA ASP A 215 7.62 -7.83 -9.49
C ASP A 215 8.48 -9.08 -9.34
N LYS A 216 8.17 -10.14 -10.09
CA LYS A 216 8.98 -11.36 -10.11
C LYS A 216 10.32 -11.12 -10.79
N VAL A 217 10.33 -10.41 -11.91
CA VAL A 217 11.58 -10.04 -12.63
C VAL A 217 12.47 -9.17 -11.75
N VAL A 218 11.93 -8.17 -11.06
CA VAL A 218 12.67 -7.28 -10.14
C VAL A 218 13.40 -8.03 -9.03
N LYS A 219 12.93 -9.22 -8.64
CA LYS A 219 13.55 -10.05 -7.59
C LYS A 219 14.63 -11.00 -8.11
N LEU A 220 14.83 -11.10 -9.42
CA LEU A 220 15.86 -11.98 -9.98
C LEU A 220 17.27 -11.43 -9.71
N PRO A 221 18.25 -12.29 -9.42
CA PRO A 221 19.62 -11.89 -9.11
C PRO A 221 20.38 -11.28 -10.30
N GLY A 222 19.82 -11.32 -11.52
CA GLY A 222 20.40 -10.75 -12.74
C GLY A 222 19.96 -9.31 -13.06
N VAL A 223 19.07 -8.71 -12.26
CA VAL A 223 18.53 -7.36 -12.54
C VAL A 223 19.29 -6.31 -11.75
N SER A 224 19.85 -5.33 -12.48
CA SER A 224 20.63 -4.22 -11.89
C SER A 224 19.77 -3.36 -10.96
N SER A 225 20.39 -2.65 -10.01
CA SER A 225 19.66 -1.75 -9.11
C SER A 225 18.90 -0.64 -9.84
N ASP A 226 19.42 -0.20 -10.98
CA ASP A 226 18.81 0.84 -11.80
C ASP A 226 17.62 0.29 -12.59
N ASP A 227 17.73 -0.92 -13.14
CA ASP A 227 16.60 -1.61 -13.78
C ASP A 227 15.49 -1.93 -12.76
N GLN A 228 15.84 -2.32 -11.53
CA GLN A 228 14.87 -2.51 -10.47
C GLN A 228 14.09 -1.22 -10.16
N ARG A 229 14.77 -0.07 -10.14
CA ARG A 229 14.14 1.24 -9.92
C ARG A 229 13.25 1.63 -11.10
N LEU A 230 13.74 1.42 -12.32
CA LEU A 230 12.98 1.68 -13.55
C LEU A 230 11.70 0.84 -13.58
N LEU A 231 11.81 -0.47 -13.42
CA LEU A 231 10.67 -1.40 -13.43
C LEU A 231 9.66 -1.08 -12.32
N LYS A 232 10.11 -0.71 -11.12
CA LYS A 232 9.22 -0.24 -10.05
C LYS A 232 8.49 1.04 -10.43
N LYS A 233 9.17 2.01 -11.04
CA LYS A 233 8.56 3.27 -11.50
C LYS A 233 7.53 3.00 -12.60
N LEU A 234 7.89 2.24 -13.63
CA LEU A 234 6.99 1.88 -14.73
C LEU A 234 5.77 1.12 -14.22
N LYS A 235 5.96 0.20 -13.27
CA LYS A 235 4.85 -0.47 -12.58
C LYS A 235 3.93 0.53 -11.89
N THR A 236 4.46 1.47 -11.10
CA THR A 236 3.65 2.49 -10.43
C THR A 236 2.88 3.35 -11.43
N ASP A 237 3.53 3.78 -12.51
CA ASP A 237 2.90 4.59 -13.56
C ASP A 237 1.75 3.83 -14.24
N MET A 238 1.95 2.54 -14.53
CA MET A 238 0.94 1.64 -15.10
C MET A 238 -0.23 1.37 -14.14
N LEU A 239 0.05 1.14 -12.85
CA LEU A 239 -0.96 0.85 -11.84
C LEU A 239 -1.73 2.10 -11.41
N SER A 240 -1.21 3.31 -11.63
CA SER A 240 -1.84 4.57 -11.22
C SER A 240 -3.27 4.75 -11.75
N THR A 241 -3.60 4.12 -12.88
CA THR A 241 -4.95 4.14 -13.45
C THR A 241 -5.93 3.16 -12.80
N ILE A 242 -5.45 2.07 -12.20
CA ILE A 242 -6.30 1.03 -11.60
C ILE A 242 -6.25 0.97 -10.07
N GLU A 243 -5.14 1.41 -9.48
CA GLU A 243 -4.94 1.55 -8.04
C GLU A 243 -5.11 3.02 -7.65
N TYR A 244 -6.34 3.53 -7.83
CA TYR A 244 -6.71 4.87 -7.44
C TYR A 244 -7.77 4.82 -6.33
N ALA A 245 -7.86 5.91 -5.58
CA ALA A 245 -8.93 6.13 -4.62
C ALA A 245 -9.63 7.46 -4.94
N PRO A 246 -10.92 7.44 -5.31
CA PRO A 246 -11.70 8.66 -5.48
C PRO A 246 -11.60 9.57 -4.25
N VAL A 247 -11.45 10.88 -4.49
CA VAL A 247 -11.25 11.87 -3.42
C VAL A 247 -12.36 11.85 -2.38
N TRP A 248 -13.61 11.63 -2.80
CA TRP A 248 -14.74 11.53 -1.88
C TRP A 248 -14.64 10.34 -0.91
N ILE A 249 -14.04 9.21 -1.33
CA ILE A 249 -13.81 8.05 -0.45
C ILE A 249 -12.78 8.41 0.60
N ILE A 250 -11.68 9.05 0.17
CA ILE A 250 -10.62 9.50 1.09
C ILE A 250 -11.22 10.42 2.15
N MET A 251 -12.05 11.38 1.72
CA MET A 251 -12.74 12.30 2.63
C MET A 251 -13.72 11.58 3.56
N ALA A 252 -14.53 10.64 3.05
CA ALA A 252 -15.49 9.89 3.84
C ALA A 252 -14.81 9.02 4.89
N VAL A 253 -13.77 8.28 4.52
CA VAL A 253 -12.98 7.44 5.44
C VAL A 253 -12.26 8.30 6.48
N ALA A 254 -11.66 9.42 6.07
CA ALA A 254 -11.00 10.34 7.00
C ALA A 254 -11.98 10.93 8.02
N LEU A 255 -13.17 11.36 7.59
CA LEU A 255 -14.22 11.87 8.48
C LEU A 255 -14.73 10.77 9.42
N ALA A 256 -14.98 9.56 8.92
CA ALA A 256 -15.43 8.44 9.73
C ALA A 256 -14.41 8.06 10.80
N LEU A 257 -13.12 8.00 10.46
CA LEU A 257 -12.05 7.76 11.42
C LEU A 257 -11.92 8.92 12.43
N GLY A 258 -12.03 10.16 11.99
CA GLY A 258 -11.98 11.33 12.88
C GLY A 258 -13.14 11.35 13.88
N ILE A 259 -14.36 11.09 13.43
CA ILE A 259 -15.55 11.01 14.31
C ILE A 259 -15.44 9.80 15.23
N GLY A 260 -15.05 8.63 14.70
CA GLY A 260 -14.89 7.39 15.45
C GLY A 260 -13.85 7.52 16.58
N THR A 261 -12.72 8.15 16.31
CA THR A 261 -11.69 8.40 17.33
C THR A 261 -12.15 9.40 18.39
N MET A 262 -12.83 10.49 18.00
CA MET A 262 -13.37 11.46 18.97
C MET A 262 -14.42 10.84 19.90
N ILE A 263 -15.39 10.10 19.36
CA ILE A 263 -16.46 9.45 20.13
C ILE A 263 -15.90 8.31 20.98
N GLY A 264 -15.04 7.47 20.38
CA GLY A 264 -14.40 6.35 21.07
C GLY A 264 -13.52 6.82 22.24
N TRP A 265 -12.71 7.86 22.02
CA TRP A 265 -11.85 8.44 23.05
C TRP A 265 -12.65 9.01 24.22
N ARG A 266 -13.79 9.66 23.97
CA ARG A 266 -14.63 10.23 25.03
C ARG A 266 -15.02 9.18 26.08
N ARG A 267 -15.37 7.96 25.67
CA ARG A 267 -15.76 6.86 26.58
C ARG A 267 -14.56 6.32 27.38
N VAL A 268 -13.40 6.23 26.75
CA VAL A 268 -12.16 5.74 27.39
C VAL A 268 -11.63 6.79 28.38
N ALA A 269 -11.63 8.06 28.00
CA ALA A 269 -11.16 9.16 28.84
C ALA A 269 -12.02 9.33 30.11
N THR A 270 -13.35 9.22 30.02
CA THR A 270 -14.22 9.31 31.19
C THR A 270 -14.00 8.12 32.13
N THR A 271 -13.95 6.89 31.61
CA THR A 271 -13.78 5.69 32.45
C THR A 271 -12.40 5.59 33.09
N ILE A 272 -11.33 5.90 32.36
CA ILE A 272 -9.96 5.90 32.91
C ILE A 272 -9.74 7.10 33.84
N GLY A 273 -10.19 8.28 33.44
CA GLY A 273 -10.06 9.52 34.21
C GLY A 273 -10.77 9.44 35.57
N GLU A 274 -11.97 8.85 35.63
CA GLU A 274 -12.72 8.72 36.87
C GLU A 274 -12.23 7.60 37.79
N LYS A 275 -11.76 6.46 37.23
CA LYS A 275 -11.38 5.28 38.05
C LYS A 275 -9.92 5.26 38.48
N ILE A 276 -8.99 5.74 37.65
CA ILE A 276 -7.55 5.73 37.96
C ILE A 276 -7.13 7.03 38.62
N GLY A 277 -7.70 8.17 38.21
CA GLY A 277 -7.35 9.49 38.75
C GLY A 277 -7.76 9.73 40.21
N LYS A 278 -8.67 8.92 40.78
CA LYS A 278 -9.11 9.03 42.19
C LYS A 278 -8.34 8.14 43.17
N LYS A 279 -7.48 7.23 42.68
CA LYS A 279 -6.77 6.26 43.52
C LYS A 279 -5.24 6.48 43.58
N ALA A 280 -4.75 7.60 43.08
CA ALA A 280 -3.33 7.98 43.10
C ALA A 280 -3.13 9.31 43.86
#